data_AF-Q00X91-F1
#
_entry.id   AF-Q00X91-F1
#
_cell.length_a   1.000
_cell.length_b   1.000
_cell.length_c   1.000
_cell.angle_alpha   90.00
_cell.angle_beta   90.00
_cell.angle_gamma   90.00
#
_symmetry.space_group_name_H-M   'P 1'
#
loop_
_entity.id
_entity.type
_entity.pdbx_description
1 polymer ?
#
loop_
_entity_poly.entity_id
_entity_poly.type
_entity_poly.pdbx_seq_one_letter_code
_entity_poly.pdbx_strand_id
1 'polypeptide(L)'
;MCSIQNLSASFVGVPRSSPRGRRPRDASQSRRRFGSRRKCLSEDGKMFVPAGAFGGRSPERRASEMLNAMITYVSAWIVIGQLENVAPRRSLAGEDANERNESNDEAQRVTTSHDFLLDYLESNPVRDGDSWLTELTKVNPTLGERIGTVRVAYASDDFEWKNVEKLCVKSMVVGNETAMREWIKGATTAVTDAST
;
A
#
# COMPACT_ATOMS: atom_id res chain seq x y z
N MET A 1 -45.63 -0.29 48.91
CA MET A 1 -45.59 -0.56 50.36
C MET A 1 -45.77 -2.07 50.53
N CYS A 2 -44.67 -2.84 50.46
CA CYS A 2 -43.83 -3.33 51.57
C CYS A 2 -44.52 -4.38 52.46
N SER A 3 -44.08 -5.65 52.32
CA SER A 3 -43.69 -6.63 53.37
C SER A 3 -44.00 -8.06 52.87
N ILE A 4 -43.07 -8.97 52.56
CA ILE A 4 -41.90 -9.53 53.30
C ILE A 4 -42.37 -10.30 54.56
N GLN A 5 -42.47 -11.64 54.49
CA GLN A 5 -41.59 -12.68 55.12
C GLN A 5 -42.53 -13.68 55.86
N ASN A 6 -42.23 -14.95 56.18
CA ASN A 6 -40.98 -15.69 56.31
C ASN A 6 -41.24 -17.22 56.34
N LEU A 7 -40.17 -17.97 56.12
CA LEU A 7 -40.05 -19.45 56.09
C LEU A 7 -40.27 -20.15 57.43
N SER A 8 -40.56 -21.46 57.39
CA SER A 8 -40.45 -22.36 58.55
C SER A 8 -39.67 -23.66 58.24
N ALA A 9 -38.92 -24.06 59.28
CA ALA A 9 -38.52 -25.41 59.69
C ALA A 9 -37.57 -26.21 58.76
N SER A 10 -36.30 -26.39 59.13
CA SER A 10 -35.76 -27.24 60.22
C SER A 10 -35.65 -28.72 59.85
N PHE A 11 -34.48 -29.27 60.16
CA PHE A 11 -34.25 -30.58 60.79
C PHE A 11 -33.39 -31.60 60.01
N VAL A 12 -32.11 -31.63 60.43
CA VAL A 12 -31.32 -32.81 60.88
C VAL A 12 -30.95 -33.91 59.87
N GLY A 13 -29.66 -34.27 59.93
CA GLY A 13 -29.24 -35.67 59.73
C GLY A 13 -27.93 -35.85 58.97
N VAL A 14 -26.81 -35.89 59.68
CA VAL A 14 -25.51 -36.45 59.26
C VAL A 14 -25.24 -37.55 60.32
N PRO A 15 -24.75 -38.78 60.02
CA PRO A 15 -23.40 -38.94 59.49
C PRO A 15 -23.02 -40.17 58.62
N ARG A 16 -21.95 -39.92 57.86
CA ARG A 16 -20.76 -40.75 57.54
C ARG A 16 -20.91 -42.13 56.88
N SER A 17 -20.41 -42.22 55.65
CA SER A 17 -19.23 -43.05 55.33
C SER A 17 -18.61 -42.61 53.99
N SER A 18 -17.27 -42.48 53.95
CA SER A 18 -16.50 -42.31 52.71
C SER A 18 -16.21 -43.68 52.10
N PRO A 19 -16.09 -43.78 50.77
CA PRO A 19 -14.74 -43.93 50.24
C PRO A 19 -14.46 -43.08 48.99
N ARG A 20 -13.17 -42.80 48.81
CA ARG A 20 -12.55 -42.02 47.76
C ARG A 20 -12.96 -42.51 46.35
N GLY A 21 -13.76 -41.71 45.65
CA GLY A 21 -13.94 -41.79 44.20
C GLY A 21 -13.29 -40.58 43.53
N ARG A 22 -12.22 -40.83 42.77
CA ARG A 22 -11.58 -39.84 41.88
C ARG A 22 -12.62 -39.37 40.86
N ARG A 23 -13.04 -38.10 40.91
CA ARG A 23 -13.76 -37.49 39.80
C ARG A 23 -12.74 -37.01 38.77
N PRO A 24 -12.83 -37.40 37.49
CA PRO A 24 -12.11 -36.69 36.46
C PRO A 24 -12.68 -35.27 36.44
N ARG A 25 -11.79 -34.29 36.49
CA ARG A 25 -12.10 -32.90 36.18
C ARG A 25 -12.53 -32.94 34.71
N ASP A 26 -13.84 -32.80 34.48
CA ASP A 26 -14.39 -32.74 33.14
C ASP A 26 -13.88 -31.44 32.52
N ALA A 27 -12.67 -31.51 31.96
CA ALA A 27 -12.08 -30.50 31.13
C ALA A 27 -12.78 -30.55 29.77
N SER A 28 -14.08 -30.30 29.78
CA SER A 28 -14.76 -29.66 28.67
C SER A 28 -14.42 -28.17 28.70
N GLN A 29 -13.12 -27.85 28.79
CA GLN A 29 -12.59 -26.75 28.01
C GLN A 29 -12.87 -27.15 26.58
N SER A 30 -14.06 -26.73 26.13
CA SER A 30 -14.42 -26.57 24.75
C SER A 30 -13.17 -26.02 24.09
N ARG A 31 -12.41 -26.93 23.45
CA ARG A 31 -11.48 -26.58 22.40
C ARG A 31 -12.39 -25.84 21.47
N ARG A 32 -12.40 -24.50 21.58
CA ARG A 32 -12.84 -23.60 20.55
C ARG A 32 -11.90 -23.96 19.41
N ARG A 33 -12.31 -24.99 18.67
CA ARG A 33 -11.70 -25.38 17.43
C ARG A 33 -11.57 -24.07 16.69
N PHE A 34 -10.36 -23.79 16.21
CA PHE A 34 -10.07 -22.79 15.21
C PHE A 34 -10.88 -23.12 13.94
N GLY A 35 -12.20 -23.01 14.05
CA GLY A 35 -13.22 -23.43 13.11
C GLY A 35 -14.08 -22.25 12.67
N SER A 36 -13.63 -21.03 12.92
CA SER A 36 -14.24 -19.83 12.35
C SER A 36 -13.43 -19.35 11.14
N ARG A 37 -13.12 -20.26 10.21
CA ARG A 37 -12.49 -19.91 8.92
C ARG A 37 -13.51 -19.50 7.84
N ARG A 38 -14.80 -19.41 8.19
CA ARG A 38 -15.90 -19.26 7.21
C ARG A 38 -16.78 -18.02 7.37
N LYS A 39 -16.50 -17.11 8.32
CA LYS A 39 -17.31 -15.89 8.50
C LYS A 39 -16.84 -14.67 7.71
N CYS A 40 -15.71 -14.76 7.02
CA CYS A 40 -15.14 -13.64 6.26
C CYS A 40 -15.44 -13.70 4.76
N LEU A 41 -16.08 -14.77 4.29
CA LEU A 41 -16.38 -14.99 2.88
C LEU A 41 -17.89 -14.92 2.69
N SER A 42 -18.34 -14.08 1.75
CA SER A 42 -19.72 -14.06 1.25
C SER A 42 -20.08 -15.41 0.62
N GLU A 43 -21.37 -15.65 0.34
CA GLU A 43 -21.85 -16.90 -0.29
C GLU A 43 -21.12 -17.21 -1.62
N ASP A 44 -20.63 -16.17 -2.30
CA ASP A 44 -19.82 -16.26 -3.52
C ASP A 44 -18.32 -16.53 -3.30
N GLY A 45 -17.87 -16.75 -2.06
CA GLY A 45 -16.45 -16.92 -1.72
C GLY A 45 -15.61 -15.63 -1.74
N LYS A 46 -16.24 -14.46 -1.89
CA LYS A 46 -15.57 -13.14 -1.89
C LYS A 46 -15.40 -12.60 -0.47
N MET A 47 -14.29 -11.92 -0.18
CA MET A 47 -14.12 -11.24 1.11
C MET A 47 -14.96 -9.95 1.15
N PHE A 48 -15.73 -9.76 2.22
CA PHE A 48 -16.52 -8.54 2.41
C PHE A 48 -15.66 -7.43 3.02
N VAL A 49 -15.50 -6.32 2.30
CA VAL A 49 -14.87 -5.09 2.81
C VAL A 49 -15.95 -4.24 3.50
N PRO A 50 -15.83 -3.93 4.80
CA PRO A 50 -16.80 -3.08 5.49
C PRO A 50 -16.91 -1.71 4.82
N ALA A 51 -18.14 -1.24 4.57
CA ALA A 51 -18.41 0.01 3.84
C ALA A 51 -17.78 1.27 4.47
N GLY A 52 -17.48 1.25 5.78
CA GLY A 52 -16.81 2.34 6.49
C GLY A 52 -15.28 2.36 6.40
N ALA A 53 -14.64 1.31 5.88
CA ALA A 53 -13.17 1.16 5.94
C ALA A 53 -12.41 2.18 5.06
N PHE A 54 -13.05 2.68 4.00
CA PHE A 54 -12.43 3.56 3.01
C PHE A 54 -13.27 4.82 2.73
N GLY A 55 -14.07 5.27 3.70
CA GLY A 55 -14.88 6.48 3.57
C GLY A 55 -15.89 6.42 2.41
N GLY A 56 -16.47 5.25 2.15
CA GLY A 56 -17.42 5.03 1.06
C GLY A 56 -16.80 4.79 -0.32
N ARG A 57 -15.46 4.73 -0.44
CA ARG A 57 -14.75 4.42 -1.69
C ARG A 57 -14.33 2.96 -1.70
N SER A 58 -14.19 2.35 -2.88
CA SER A 58 -13.62 1.00 -2.94
C SER A 58 -12.10 1.03 -2.72
N PRO A 59 -11.51 0.01 -2.07
CA PRO A 59 -10.05 -0.08 -1.91
C PRO A 59 -9.32 -0.07 -3.25
N GLU A 60 -9.90 -0.67 -4.29
CA GLU A 60 -9.35 -0.69 -5.65
C GLU A 60 -9.29 0.72 -6.23
N ARG A 61 -10.33 1.53 -5.98
CA ARG A 61 -10.32 2.94 -6.40
C ARG A 61 -9.21 3.69 -5.70
N ARG A 62 -8.99 3.46 -4.41
CA ARG A 62 -7.88 4.11 -3.69
C ARG A 62 -6.52 3.69 -4.22
N ALA A 63 -6.34 2.41 -4.53
CA ALA A 63 -5.11 1.91 -5.15
C ALA A 63 -4.86 2.54 -6.53
N SER A 64 -5.90 2.69 -7.35
CA SER A 64 -5.79 3.32 -8.69
C SER A 64 -5.29 4.77 -8.62
N GLU A 65 -5.66 5.52 -7.59
CA GLU A 65 -5.19 6.90 -7.41
C GLU A 65 -3.70 6.97 -7.06
N MET A 66 -3.24 6.05 -6.21
CA MET A 66 -1.82 5.94 -5.87
C MET A 66 -0.99 5.55 -7.08
N LEU A 67 -1.51 4.63 -7.90
CA LEU A 67 -0.89 4.24 -9.16
C LEU A 67 -0.88 5.39 -10.17
N ASN A 68 -1.94 6.19 -10.25
CA ASN A 68 -2.00 7.36 -11.13
C ASN A 68 -0.91 8.39 -10.78
N ALA A 69 -0.73 8.69 -9.49
CA ALA A 69 0.33 9.59 -9.04
C ALA A 69 1.72 9.05 -9.38
N MET A 70 1.97 7.76 -9.12
CA MET A 70 3.24 7.11 -9.45
C MET A 70 3.53 7.10 -10.96
N ILE A 71 2.55 6.71 -11.79
CA ILE A 71 2.70 6.70 -13.25
C ILE A 71 2.97 8.10 -13.77
N THR A 72 2.28 9.12 -13.25
CA THR A 72 2.51 10.52 -13.63
C THR A 72 3.94 10.96 -13.30
N TYR A 73 4.45 10.58 -12.12
CA TYR A 73 5.84 10.83 -11.75
C TYR A 73 6.84 10.14 -12.71
N VAL A 74 6.64 8.84 -12.99
CA VAL A 74 7.49 8.09 -13.94
C VAL A 74 7.44 8.73 -15.33
N SER A 75 6.27 9.18 -15.76
CA SER A 75 6.08 9.82 -17.07
C SER A 75 6.81 11.15 -17.19
N ALA A 76 6.84 11.95 -16.12
CA ALA A 76 7.67 13.16 -16.06
C ALA A 76 9.16 12.82 -16.25
N TRP A 77 9.66 11.78 -15.58
CA TRP A 77 11.04 11.30 -15.74
C TRP A 77 11.35 10.76 -17.14
N ILE A 78 10.41 10.06 -17.78
CA ILE A 78 10.57 9.64 -19.18
C ILE A 78 10.72 10.86 -20.09
N VAL A 79 9.89 11.90 -19.89
CA VAL A 79 9.98 13.14 -20.69
C VAL A 79 11.27 13.90 -20.42
N ILE A 80 11.76 13.94 -19.17
CA ILE A 80 13.08 14.49 -18.84
C ILE A 80 14.17 13.77 -19.64
N GLY A 81 14.19 12.43 -19.61
CA GLY A 81 15.16 11.64 -20.37
C GLY A 81 15.04 11.83 -21.89
N GLN A 82 13.83 12.06 -22.42
CA GLN A 82 13.66 12.43 -23.83
C GLN A 82 14.27 13.82 -24.13
N LEU A 83 14.09 14.80 -23.25
CA LEU A 83 14.65 16.15 -23.43
C LEU A 83 16.18 16.14 -23.36
N GLU A 84 16.80 15.36 -22.47
CA GLU A 84 18.25 15.18 -22.41
C GLU A 84 18.84 14.62 -23.71
N ASN A 85 18.14 13.66 -24.33
CA ASN A 85 18.61 13.00 -25.55
C ASN A 85 18.27 13.76 -26.84
N VAL A 86 17.25 14.63 -26.80
CA VAL A 86 16.87 15.51 -27.91
C VAL A 86 17.74 16.76 -27.97
N ALA A 87 18.30 17.20 -26.83
CA ALA A 87 19.35 18.21 -26.85
C ALA A 87 20.48 17.68 -27.76
N PRO A 88 20.84 18.39 -28.86
CA PRO A 88 21.86 17.90 -29.76
C PRO A 88 23.09 17.66 -28.91
N ARG A 89 23.61 16.43 -28.92
CA ARG A 89 24.89 16.09 -28.29
C ARG A 89 25.87 17.10 -28.82
N ARG A 90 26.15 18.14 -28.03
CA ARG A 90 26.98 19.29 -28.38
C ARG A 90 28.23 18.72 -29.01
N SER A 91 28.29 18.75 -30.34
CA SER A 91 29.48 18.32 -31.05
C SER A 91 30.57 19.24 -30.54
N LEU A 92 31.48 18.67 -29.76
CA LEU A 92 32.77 19.26 -29.44
C LEU A 92 33.53 19.37 -30.77
N ALA A 93 33.17 20.35 -31.59
CA ALA A 93 33.83 20.63 -32.85
C ALA A 93 33.62 22.10 -33.19
N GLY A 94 34.72 22.86 -33.12
CA GLY A 94 34.85 24.15 -33.78
C GLY A 94 34.53 25.33 -32.89
N GLU A 95 35.58 25.94 -32.35
CA GLU A 95 35.60 27.39 -32.15
C GLU A 95 35.29 28.10 -33.47
N ASP A 96 34.73 29.31 -33.34
CA ASP A 96 34.60 30.37 -34.34
C ASP A 96 33.24 30.58 -35.02
N ALA A 97 32.85 31.86 -34.99
CA ALA A 97 31.86 32.56 -35.81
C ALA A 97 30.36 32.37 -35.50
N ASN A 98 29.83 33.32 -34.72
CA ASN A 98 28.76 34.26 -35.11
C ASN A 98 27.84 33.88 -36.30
N GLU A 99 27.23 32.70 -36.29
CA GLU A 99 26.06 32.37 -37.09
C GLU A 99 24.92 32.02 -36.12
N ARG A 100 23.88 32.87 -36.10
CA ARG A 100 22.65 32.62 -35.34
C ARG A 100 21.90 31.49 -36.04
N ASN A 101 22.33 30.25 -35.78
CA ASN A 101 21.75 29.04 -36.34
C ASN A 101 20.50 28.64 -35.56
N GLU A 102 19.37 28.45 -36.27
CA GLU A 102 18.09 27.99 -35.70
C GLU A 102 18.22 26.72 -34.85
N SER A 103 19.20 25.87 -35.16
CA SER A 103 19.53 24.66 -34.40
C SER A 103 20.09 24.94 -33.00
N ASN A 104 20.82 26.05 -32.81
CA ASN A 104 21.34 26.46 -31.50
C ASN A 104 20.22 27.06 -30.64
N ASP A 105 19.32 27.84 -31.24
CA ASP A 105 18.15 28.38 -30.56
C ASP A 105 17.20 27.26 -30.10
N GLU A 106 17.01 26.22 -30.91
CA GLU A 106 16.18 25.06 -30.55
C GLU A 106 16.82 24.20 -29.45
N ALA A 107 18.14 23.94 -29.55
CA ALA A 107 18.89 23.26 -28.49
C ALA A 107 18.75 23.98 -27.15
N GLN A 108 18.87 25.32 -27.16
CA GLN A 108 18.73 26.15 -25.98
C GLN A 108 17.31 26.09 -25.40
N ARG A 109 16.26 26.05 -26.23
CA ARG A 109 14.87 25.89 -25.77
C ARG A 109 14.62 24.53 -25.12
N VAL A 110 15.19 23.47 -25.68
CA VAL A 110 15.09 22.11 -25.10
C VAL A 110 15.79 22.06 -23.74
N THR A 111 17.00 22.61 -23.61
CA THR A 111 17.69 22.69 -22.31
C THR A 111 16.91 23.53 -21.30
N THR A 112 16.31 24.66 -21.72
CA THR A 112 15.47 25.46 -20.81
C THR A 112 14.21 24.72 -20.36
N SER A 113 13.64 23.87 -21.22
CA SER A 113 12.45 23.07 -20.88
C SER A 113 12.79 21.90 -19.96
N HIS A 114 13.96 21.30 -20.16
CA HIS A 114 14.52 20.26 -19.30
C HIS A 114 14.75 20.79 -17.88
N ASP A 115 15.50 21.88 -17.75
CA ASP A 115 15.83 22.48 -16.45
C ASP A 115 14.58 22.97 -15.72
N PHE A 116 13.64 23.58 -16.45
CA PHE A 116 12.35 23.97 -15.91
C PHE A 116 11.56 22.78 -15.32
N LEU A 117 11.52 21.65 -16.02
CA LEU A 117 10.74 20.50 -15.56
C LEU A 117 11.36 19.85 -14.32
N LEU A 118 12.70 19.82 -14.22
CA LEU A 118 13.39 19.37 -13.02
C LEU A 118 13.09 20.27 -11.82
N ASP A 119 13.29 21.58 -11.96
CA ASP A 119 13.02 22.55 -10.89
C ASP A 119 11.55 22.52 -10.45
N TYR A 120 10.62 22.36 -11.41
CA TYR A 120 9.19 22.28 -11.13
C TYR A 120 8.83 21.02 -10.34
N LEU A 121 9.46 19.88 -10.65
CA LEU A 121 9.22 18.60 -9.98
C LEU A 121 9.77 18.59 -8.55
N GLU A 122 10.90 19.25 -8.30
CA GLU A 122 11.44 19.48 -6.95
C GLU A 122 10.55 20.41 -6.13
N SER A 123 10.07 21.49 -6.74
CA SER A 123 9.20 22.47 -6.09
C SER A 123 7.79 21.95 -5.82
N ASN A 124 7.28 21.06 -6.70
CA ASN A 124 5.92 20.54 -6.67
C ASN A 124 5.96 19.00 -6.74
N PRO A 125 6.05 18.29 -5.59
CA PRO A 125 6.06 16.84 -5.60
C PRO A 125 4.70 16.29 -6.07
N VAL A 126 4.74 15.24 -6.91
CA VAL A 126 3.56 14.57 -7.46
C VAL A 126 2.84 13.77 -6.36
N ARG A 127 1.87 14.40 -5.69
CA ARG A 127 0.99 13.72 -4.72
C ARG A 127 -0.27 13.17 -5.37
N ASP A 128 -0.87 13.98 -6.23
CA ASP A 128 -2.03 13.63 -7.04
C ASP A 128 -1.70 13.93 -8.50
N GLY A 129 -1.72 12.89 -9.34
CA GLY A 129 -1.28 12.98 -10.73
C GLY A 129 -2.10 13.96 -11.55
N ASP A 130 -3.43 13.96 -11.38
CA ASP A 130 -4.31 14.79 -12.22
C ASP A 130 -4.30 16.26 -11.79
N SER A 131 -4.28 16.53 -10.49
CA SER A 131 -4.12 17.89 -9.97
C SER A 131 -2.76 18.46 -10.36
N TRP A 132 -1.69 17.69 -10.22
CA TRP A 132 -0.34 18.13 -10.58
C TRP A 132 -0.22 18.43 -12.07
N LEU A 133 -0.74 17.55 -12.93
CA LEU A 133 -0.71 17.76 -14.37
C LEU A 133 -1.52 18.99 -14.79
N THR A 134 -2.65 19.24 -14.12
CA THR A 134 -3.46 20.45 -14.35
C THR A 134 -2.68 21.71 -14.04
N GLU A 135 -1.97 21.76 -12.92
CA GLU A 135 -1.14 22.93 -12.55
C GLU A 135 0.06 23.10 -13.49
N LEU A 136 0.73 22.00 -13.88
CA LEU A 136 1.81 22.06 -14.87
C LEU A 136 1.31 22.62 -16.20
N THR A 137 0.15 22.14 -16.68
CA THR A 137 -0.42 22.56 -17.97
C THR A 137 -0.75 24.05 -18.00
N LYS A 138 -1.11 24.65 -16.86
CA LYS A 138 -1.31 26.12 -16.77
C LYS A 138 -0.02 26.91 -16.97
N VAL A 139 1.12 26.38 -16.52
CA VAL A 139 2.42 27.05 -16.61
C VAL A 139 3.10 26.75 -17.95
N ASN A 140 3.08 25.49 -18.38
CA ASN A 140 3.65 25.02 -19.63
C ASN A 140 2.73 23.98 -20.29
N PRO A 141 1.82 24.43 -21.18
CA PRO A 141 0.88 23.55 -21.87
C PRO A 141 1.56 22.44 -22.69
N THR A 142 2.68 22.77 -23.35
CA THR A 142 3.40 21.83 -24.22
C THR A 142 3.97 20.65 -23.44
N LEU A 143 4.56 20.89 -22.26
CA LEU A 143 5.04 19.83 -21.39
C LEU A 143 3.89 19.03 -20.76
N GLY A 144 2.81 19.72 -20.38
CA GLY A 144 1.59 19.08 -19.87
C GLY A 144 1.00 18.07 -20.85
N GLU A 145 0.85 18.44 -22.12
CA GLU A 145 0.36 17.54 -23.17
C GLU A 145 1.28 16.35 -23.39
N ARG A 146 2.60 16.58 -23.47
CA ARG A 146 3.59 15.51 -23.65
C ARG A 146 3.57 14.51 -22.50
N ILE A 147 3.54 14.96 -21.25
CA ILE A 147 3.46 14.07 -20.09
C ILE A 147 2.11 13.34 -20.06
N GLY A 148 1.03 14.03 -20.44
CA GLY A 148 -0.31 13.45 -20.53
C GLY A 148 -0.41 12.30 -21.54
N THR A 149 0.25 12.42 -22.69
CA THR A 149 0.30 11.34 -23.70
C THR A 149 1.21 10.19 -23.25
N VAL A 150 2.40 10.51 -22.73
CA VAL A 150 3.36 9.51 -22.24
C VAL A 150 2.77 8.67 -21.11
N ARG A 151 2.03 9.26 -20.16
CA ARG A 151 1.45 8.50 -19.04
C ARG A 151 0.40 7.50 -19.48
N VAL A 152 -0.38 7.83 -20.51
CA VAL A 152 -1.37 6.92 -21.07
C VAL A 152 -0.68 5.79 -21.84
N ALA A 153 0.30 6.11 -22.68
CA ALA A 153 1.08 5.12 -23.42
C ALA A 153 1.81 4.16 -22.47
N TYR A 154 2.51 4.70 -21.48
CA TYR A 154 3.24 3.89 -20.49
C TYR A 154 2.29 2.97 -19.71
N ALA A 155 1.14 3.47 -19.27
CA ALA A 155 0.17 2.66 -18.52
C ALA A 155 -0.49 1.54 -19.36
N SER A 156 -0.59 1.72 -20.68
CA SER A 156 -1.28 0.77 -21.56
C SER A 156 -0.34 -0.24 -22.21
N ASP A 157 0.84 0.20 -22.64
CA ASP A 157 1.75 -0.60 -23.47
C ASP A 157 2.92 -1.18 -22.66
N ASP A 158 3.54 -0.37 -21.79
CA ASP A 158 4.79 -0.74 -21.10
C ASP A 158 4.57 -1.30 -19.68
N PHE A 159 3.52 -0.83 -18.99
CA PHE A 159 3.33 -1.17 -17.58
C PHE A 159 2.83 -2.60 -17.40
N GLU A 160 3.66 -3.45 -16.79
CA GLU A 160 3.36 -4.87 -16.58
C GLU A 160 2.38 -5.13 -15.43
N TRP A 161 1.09 -4.87 -15.65
CA TRP A 161 0.03 -5.05 -14.64
C TRP A 161 0.02 -6.45 -13.99
N LYS A 162 0.21 -7.51 -14.78
CA LYS A 162 0.25 -8.90 -14.28
C LYS A 162 1.44 -9.16 -13.36
N ASN A 163 2.56 -8.49 -13.62
CA ASN A 163 3.75 -8.63 -12.79
C ASN A 163 3.54 -7.90 -11.45
N VAL A 164 2.88 -6.74 -11.44
CA VAL A 164 2.50 -6.03 -10.21
C VAL A 164 1.60 -6.88 -9.33
N GLU A 165 0.57 -7.52 -9.90
CA GLU A 165 -0.30 -8.44 -9.17
C GLU A 165 0.52 -9.57 -8.53
N LYS A 166 1.37 -10.24 -9.32
CA LYS A 166 2.23 -11.33 -8.87
C LYS A 166 3.17 -10.89 -7.74
N LEU A 167 3.82 -9.74 -7.90
CA LEU A 167 4.76 -9.19 -6.92
C LEU A 167 4.07 -8.79 -5.63
N CYS A 168 2.88 -8.19 -5.70
CA CYS A 168 2.10 -7.79 -4.54
C CYS A 168 1.71 -9.00 -3.69
N VAL A 169 1.17 -10.05 -4.30
CA VAL A 169 0.81 -11.27 -3.57
C VAL A 169 2.05 -11.96 -3.00
N LYS A 170 3.12 -12.08 -3.80
CA LYS A 170 4.36 -12.72 -3.37
C LYS A 170 5.02 -11.98 -2.21
N SER A 171 5.09 -10.66 -2.26
CA SER A 171 5.70 -9.86 -1.19
C SER A 171 4.91 -9.95 0.11
N MET A 172 3.57 -10.02 0.05
CA MET A 172 2.74 -10.25 1.24
C MET A 172 2.96 -11.63 1.86
N VAL A 173 3.05 -12.70 1.05
CA VAL A 173 3.32 -14.06 1.56
C VAL A 173 4.69 -14.10 2.25
N VAL A 174 5.73 -13.60 1.59
CA VAL A 174 7.09 -13.56 2.14
C VAL A 174 7.16 -12.67 3.38
N GLY A 175 6.50 -11.52 3.37
CA GLY A 175 6.42 -10.61 4.51
C GLY A 175 5.75 -11.27 5.72
N ASN A 176 4.63 -11.97 5.51
CA ASN A 176 3.94 -12.72 6.56
C ASN A 176 4.81 -13.84 7.15
N GLU A 177 5.51 -14.60 6.30
CA GLU A 177 6.44 -15.63 6.77
C GLU A 177 7.57 -15.03 7.60
N THR A 178 8.13 -13.90 7.15
CA THR A 178 9.23 -13.22 7.84
C THR A 178 8.79 -12.71 9.21
N ALA A 179 7.63 -12.04 9.28
CA ALA A 179 7.05 -11.56 10.53
C ALA A 179 6.83 -12.70 11.54
N MET A 180 6.34 -13.86 11.08
CA MET A 180 6.17 -15.03 11.95
C MET A 180 7.50 -15.62 12.42
N ARG A 181 8.51 -15.68 11.53
CA ARG A 181 9.86 -16.14 11.90
C ARG A 181 10.51 -15.23 12.94
N GLU A 182 10.40 -13.91 12.77
CA GLU A 182 10.91 -12.92 13.72
C GLU A 182 10.21 -13.00 15.07
N TRP A 183 8.88 -13.18 15.08
CA TRP A 183 8.13 -13.37 16.31
C TRP A 183 8.57 -14.63 17.07
N ILE A 184 8.75 -15.77 16.37
CA ILE A 184 9.25 -17.01 16.99
C ILE A 184 10.64 -16.77 17.58
N LYS A 185 11.53 -16.12 16.82
CA LYS A 185 12.89 -15.82 17.28
C LYS A 185 12.87 -14.99 18.57
N GLY A 186 12.09 -13.91 18.61
CA GLY A 186 11.94 -13.06 19.80
C GLY A 186 11.31 -13.78 21.00
N ALA A 187 10.34 -14.67 20.75
CA ALA A 187 9.74 -15.48 21.80
C ALA A 187 10.75 -16.49 22.39
N THR A 188 11.59 -17.12 21.55
CA THR A 188 12.60 -18.06 22.03
C THR A 188 13.71 -17.40 22.84
N THR A 189 14.17 -16.21 22.46
CA THR A 189 15.17 -15.45 23.22
C THR A 189 14.64 -15.02 24.59
N ALA A 190 13.37 -14.60 24.67
CA ALA A 190 12.74 -14.24 25.93
C ALA A 190 12.62 -15.44 26.91
N VAL A 191 12.45 -16.66 26.39
CA VAL A 191 12.39 -17.87 27.22
C VAL A 191 13.78 -18.30 27.73
N THR A 192 14.83 -18.15 26.92
CA THR A 192 16.20 -18.47 27.35
C THR A 192 16.69 -17.49 28.41
N ASP A 193 16.34 -16.21 28.30
CA ASP A 193 16.74 -15.18 29.26
C ASP A 193 16.01 -15.34 30.60
N ALA A 194 14.76 -15.82 30.60
CA ALA A 194 13.99 -16.09 31.81
C ALA A 194 14.44 -17.36 32.59
N SER A 195 15.32 -18.17 32.00
CA SER A 195 15.80 -19.43 32.59
C SER A 195 17.23 -19.33 33.16
N THR A 196 17.81 -18.11 33.17
CA THR A 196 19.13 -17.80 33.74
C THR A 196 18.97 -16.93 34.98
#